data_AF-A0A271VMT3-F1
#
_entry.id   AF-A0A271VMT3-F1
#
_cell.length_a   1.000
_cell.length_b   1.000
_cell.length_c   1.000
_cell.angle_alpha   90.00
_cell.angle_beta   90.00
_cell.angle_gamma   90.00
#
_symmetry.space_group_name_H-M   'P 1'
#
loop_
_entity.id
_entity.type
_entity.pdbx_description
1 polymer ?
#
loop_
_entity_poly.entity_id
_entity_poly.type
_entity_poly.pdbx_seq_one_letter_code
_entity_poly.pdbx_strand_id
1 'polypeptide(L)'
;MNQVDILYSLLNDVVSDINHRFRSSLVLNQQKVTKKHISLSGANGRLWVSPSIGGYDVSVSGKSLENELVPTLTSYFGRGPDGYKQKNVNKGFKHQPFWRTKDFQNVQAVCEMYVKTAK
;
A
#
# COMPACT_ATOMS: atom_id res chain seq x y z
N MET A 1 8.87 -17.13 12.68
CA MET A 1 8.19 -15.84 12.43
C MET A 1 7.35 -16.01 11.16
N ASN A 2 6.06 -15.69 11.17
CA ASN A 2 5.24 -15.87 9.96
C ASN A 2 5.51 -14.72 8.95
N GLN A 3 5.15 -14.89 7.67
CA GLN A 3 5.40 -13.87 6.63
C GLN A 3 4.77 -12.50 6.93
N VAL A 4 3.67 -12.48 7.66
CA VAL A 4 2.97 -11.25 8.05
C VAL A 4 3.78 -10.48 9.09
N ASP A 5 4.32 -11.17 10.09
CA ASP A 5 5.15 -10.57 11.15
C ASP A 5 6.45 -9.98 10.57
N ILE A 6 7.08 -10.70 9.64
CA ILE A 6 8.28 -10.22 8.92
C ILE A 6 7.94 -8.95 8.14
N LEU A 7 6.86 -8.98 7.34
CA LEU A 7 6.41 -7.81 6.58
C LEU A 7 6.07 -6.63 7.49
N TYR A 8 5.41 -6.88 8.63
CA TYR A 8 5.09 -5.83 9.58
C TYR A 8 6.35 -5.18 10.16
N SER A 9 7.35 -5.98 10.55
CA SER A 9 8.64 -5.46 11.03
C SER A 9 9.32 -4.60 9.98
N LEU A 10 9.41 -5.09 8.73
CA LEU A 10 10.03 -4.34 7.64
C LEU A 10 9.29 -3.03 7.34
N LEU A 11 7.96 -3.04 7.35
CA LEU A 11 7.16 -1.84 7.16
C LEU A 11 7.28 -0.86 8.33
N ASN A 12 7.46 -1.36 9.55
CA ASN A 12 7.67 -0.51 10.72
C ASN A 12 8.97 0.28 10.58
N ASP A 13 10.05 -0.37 10.12
CA ASP A 13 11.33 0.28 9.88
C ASP A 13 11.21 1.33 8.76
N VAL A 14 10.53 0.98 7.66
CA VAL A 14 10.26 1.92 6.54
C VAL A 14 9.44 3.13 7.01
N VAL A 15 8.38 2.91 7.78
CA VAL A 15 7.54 4.01 8.31
C VAL A 15 8.33 4.89 9.26
N SER A 16 9.18 4.31 10.12
CA SER A 16 10.05 5.06 11.01
C SER A 16 11.04 5.94 10.25
N ASP A 17 11.71 5.39 9.22
CA ASP A 17 12.61 6.15 8.34
C ASP A 17 11.88 7.29 7.62
N ILE A 18 10.72 7.00 7.03
CA ILE A 18 9.90 7.99 6.32
C ILE A 18 9.48 9.12 7.26
N ASN A 19 8.96 8.80 8.46
CA ASN A 19 8.57 9.81 9.43
C ASN A 19 9.74 10.68 9.87
N HIS A 20 10.93 10.10 10.02
CA HIS A 20 12.12 10.86 10.35
C HIS A 20 12.55 11.79 9.20
N ARG A 21 12.66 11.26 7.97
CA ARG A 21 13.16 11.99 6.80
C ARG A 21 12.21 13.08 6.32
N PHE A 22 10.91 12.80 6.29
CA PHE A 22 9.90 13.70 5.73
C PHE A 22 9.14 14.50 6.81
N ARG A 23 9.50 14.33 8.09
CA ARG A 23 8.77 14.93 9.23
C ARG A 23 7.26 14.62 9.18
N SER A 24 6.90 13.43 8.69
CA SER A 24 5.52 12.98 8.56
C SER A 24 5.04 12.28 9.83
N SER A 25 3.73 12.00 9.89
CA SER A 25 3.09 11.24 10.98
C SER A 25 2.34 10.03 10.41
N LEU A 26 3.02 9.25 9.56
CA LEU A 26 2.46 7.99 9.09
C LEU A 26 2.33 7.00 10.24
N VAL A 27 1.21 6.28 10.23
CA VAL A 27 0.86 5.27 11.24
C VAL A 27 0.73 3.92 10.56
N LEU A 28 1.48 2.93 11.06
CA LEU A 28 1.37 1.54 10.64
C LEU A 28 0.27 0.83 11.42
N ASN A 29 -0.76 0.39 10.72
CA ASN A 29 -1.92 -0.28 11.29
C ASN A 29 -1.94 -1.76 10.87
N GLN A 30 -2.28 -2.64 11.80
CA GLN A 30 -2.56 -4.04 11.53
C GLN A 30 -3.91 -4.43 12.17
N GLN A 31 -4.76 -5.14 11.43
CA GLN A 31 -6.03 -5.60 11.99
C GLN A 31 -5.77 -6.65 13.09
N LYS A 32 -6.46 -6.50 14.24
CA LYS A 32 -6.32 -7.38 15.41
C LYS A 32 -6.69 -8.84 15.12
N VAL A 33 -7.71 -9.06 14.29
CA VAL A 33 -8.25 -10.40 13.97
C VAL A 33 -7.59 -10.97 12.72
N THR A 34 -7.58 -10.21 11.62
CA THR A 34 -6.93 -10.63 10.37
C THR A 34 -5.59 -9.94 10.20
N LYS A 35 -4.56 -10.45 10.88
CA LYS A 35 -3.21 -9.86 10.88
C LYS A 35 -2.60 -9.66 9.48
N LYS A 36 -3.10 -10.39 8.47
CA LYS A 36 -2.64 -10.29 7.07
C LYS A 36 -2.85 -8.92 6.43
N HIS A 37 -3.77 -8.10 6.94
CA HIS A 37 -4.04 -6.77 6.40
C HIS A 37 -3.24 -5.72 7.18
N ILE A 38 -2.16 -5.24 6.56
CA ILE A 38 -1.32 -4.17 7.07
C ILE A 38 -1.62 -2.92 6.24
N SER A 39 -1.69 -1.76 6.87
CA SER A 39 -1.95 -0.49 6.18
C SER A 39 -1.22 0.68 6.79
N LEU A 40 -0.93 1.67 5.96
CA LEU A 40 -0.39 2.94 6.36
C LEU A 40 -1.49 3.99 6.23
N SER A 41 -1.63 4.82 7.26
CA SER A 41 -2.48 6.02 7.26
C SER A 41 -1.68 7.24 7.68
N GLY A 42 -2.22 8.44 7.52
CA GLY A 42 -1.52 9.70 7.83
C GLY A 42 -1.17 10.54 6.60
N ALA A 43 -1.53 10.06 5.41
CA ALA A 43 -1.57 10.83 4.16
C ALA A 43 -2.97 10.70 3.51
N ASN A 44 -3.13 11.07 2.24
CA ASN A 44 -4.41 11.00 1.54
C ASN A 44 -4.92 9.56 1.46
N GLY A 45 -6.13 9.26 1.95
CA GLY A 45 -6.67 7.90 1.92
C GLY A 45 -5.85 6.89 2.73
N ARG A 46 -5.72 5.65 2.23
CA ARG A 46 -5.00 4.57 2.91
C ARG A 46 -4.22 3.70 1.94
N LEU A 47 -2.95 3.45 2.24
CA LEU A 47 -2.14 2.46 1.56
C LEU A 47 -2.23 1.12 2.30
N TRP A 48 -2.41 0.02 1.58
CA TRP A 48 -2.44 -1.32 2.15
C TRP A 48 -1.34 -2.18 1.55
N VAL A 49 -0.72 -2.99 2.40
CA VAL A 49 0.31 -3.96 2.01
C VAL A 49 -0.06 -5.30 2.63
N SER A 50 0.01 -6.36 1.83
CA SER A 50 -0.27 -7.72 2.30
C SER A 50 0.66 -8.72 1.62
N PRO A 51 1.07 -9.80 2.31
CA PRO A 51 1.80 -10.87 1.67
C PRO A 51 0.88 -11.59 0.68
N SER A 52 1.45 -12.06 -0.43
CA SER A 52 0.73 -12.70 -1.52
C SER A 52 1.54 -13.83 -2.12
N ILE A 53 0.86 -14.74 -2.83
CA ILE A 53 1.54 -15.79 -3.59
C ILE A 53 2.32 -15.09 -4.72
N GLY A 54 3.65 -15.11 -4.59
CA GLY A 54 4.55 -14.39 -5.50
C GLY A 54 4.96 -12.99 -5.03
N GLY A 55 4.89 -12.68 -3.73
CA GLY A 55 5.51 -11.48 -3.13
C GLY A 55 4.57 -10.67 -2.26
N TYR A 56 4.37 -9.41 -2.61
CA TYR A 56 3.58 -8.42 -1.86
C TYR A 56 2.55 -7.80 -2.78
N ASP A 57 1.32 -7.69 -2.30
CA ASP A 57 0.31 -6.85 -2.92
C ASP A 57 0.31 -5.48 -2.23
N VAL A 58 0.48 -4.43 -3.02
CA VAL A 58 0.34 -3.04 -2.59
C VAL A 58 -0.92 -2.48 -3.21
N SER A 59 -1.83 -1.93 -2.41
CA SER A 59 -3.10 -1.40 -2.90
C SER A 59 -3.45 -0.06 -2.27
N VAL A 60 -4.08 0.82 -3.04
CA VAL A 60 -4.44 2.17 -2.62
C VAL A 60 -5.94 2.25 -2.42
N SER A 61 -6.39 2.82 -1.31
CA SER A 61 -7.82 2.91 -0.99
C SER A 61 -8.20 4.35 -0.68
N GLY A 62 -9.28 4.81 -1.32
CA GLY A 62 -9.81 6.16 -1.19
C GLY A 62 -9.74 6.90 -2.51
N LYS A 63 -10.88 7.43 -2.97
CA LYS A 63 -11.02 7.95 -4.34
C LYS A 63 -10.03 9.07 -4.69
N SER A 64 -9.72 9.95 -3.73
CA SER A 64 -8.73 11.01 -3.96
C SER A 64 -7.32 10.44 -4.11
N LEU A 65 -6.93 9.49 -3.27
CA LEU A 65 -5.63 8.80 -3.37
C LEU A 65 -5.55 7.97 -4.65
N GLU A 66 -6.63 7.27 -5.02
CA GLU A 66 -6.69 6.50 -6.26
C GLU A 66 -6.45 7.40 -7.47
N ASN A 67 -7.13 8.55 -7.55
CA ASN A 67 -6.94 9.50 -8.66
C ASN A 67 -5.51 10.06 -8.74
N GLU A 68 -4.85 10.25 -7.59
CA GLU A 68 -3.52 10.84 -7.50
C GLU A 68 -2.40 9.81 -7.74
N LEU A 69 -2.47 8.66 -7.08
CA LEU A 69 -1.38 7.70 -7.01
C LEU A 69 -1.46 6.62 -8.09
N VAL A 70 -2.64 6.29 -8.63
CA VAL A 70 -2.76 5.27 -9.68
C VAL A 70 -1.96 5.60 -10.94
N PRO A 71 -1.97 6.85 -11.49
CA PRO A 71 -1.12 7.20 -12.63
C PRO A 71 0.37 7.03 -12.32
N THR A 72 0.82 7.50 -11.15
CA THR A 72 2.21 7.38 -10.70
C THR A 72 2.63 5.92 -10.56
N LEU A 73 1.80 5.07 -9.96
CA LEU A 73 2.07 3.64 -9.80
C LEU A 73 2.08 2.92 -11.16
N THR A 74 1.18 3.29 -12.06
CA THR A 74 1.14 2.72 -13.41
C THR A 74 2.42 3.04 -14.18
N SER A 75 2.91 4.28 -14.08
CA SER A 75 4.19 4.67 -14.66
C SER A 75 5.37 3.96 -14.01
N TYR A 76 5.41 3.90 -12.67
CA TYR A 76 6.50 3.27 -11.92
C TYR A 76 6.64 1.77 -12.20
N PHE A 77 5.52 1.03 -12.22
CA PHE A 77 5.53 -0.41 -12.52
C PHE A 77 5.57 -0.71 -14.02
N GLY A 78 5.42 0.30 -14.89
CA GLY A 78 5.34 0.13 -16.35
C GLY A 78 4.09 -0.62 -16.82
N ARG A 79 3.06 -0.73 -15.97
CA ARG A 79 1.85 -1.54 -16.22
C ARG A 79 0.69 -1.12 -15.32
N GLY A 80 -0.53 -1.40 -15.79
CA GLY A 80 -1.74 -1.18 -14.99
C GLY A 80 -1.84 -2.09 -13.75
N PRO A 81 -2.86 -1.87 -12.89
CA PRO A 81 -3.09 -2.70 -11.72
C PRO A 81 -3.30 -4.17 -12.09
N ASP A 82 -2.77 -5.09 -11.27
CA ASP A 82 -3.01 -6.54 -11.40
C ASP A 82 -4.45 -6.93 -11.08
N GLY A 83 -5.17 -6.03 -10.40
CA GLY A 83 -6.58 -6.20 -10.11
C GLY A 83 -7.05 -5.19 -9.08
N TYR A 84 -8.17 -5.55 -8.44
CA TYR A 84 -8.89 -4.71 -7.50
C TYR A 84 -9.27 -5.57 -6.30
N LYS A 85 -9.01 -5.09 -5.08
CA LYS A 85 -9.33 -5.80 -3.83
C LYS A 85 -10.82 -5.73 -3.51
N GLN A 86 -11.52 -4.71 -4.01
CA GLN A 86 -12.96 -4.55 -3.86
C GLN A 86 -13.61 -4.57 -5.24
N LYS A 87 -14.43 -5.59 -5.49
CA LYS A 87 -15.20 -5.74 -6.74
C LYS A 87 -16.67 -5.94 -6.41
N ASN A 88 -17.56 -5.19 -7.06
CA ASN A 88 -18.97 -5.55 -7.17
C ASN A 88 -19.30 -5.72 -8.65
N VAL A 89 -19.29 -6.98 -9.09
CA VAL A 89 -19.49 -7.39 -10.48
C VAL A 89 -20.84 -6.92 -11.04
N ASN A 90 -21.89 -6.93 -10.22
CA ASN A 90 -23.24 -6.54 -10.63
C ASN A 90 -23.37 -5.03 -10.91
N LYS A 91 -22.46 -4.22 -10.36
CA LYS A 91 -22.45 -2.74 -10.51
C LYS A 91 -21.27 -2.21 -11.33
N GLY A 92 -20.45 -3.09 -11.91
CA GLY A 92 -19.21 -2.69 -12.60
C GLY A 92 -18.18 -2.01 -11.69
N PHE A 93 -18.34 -2.12 -10.37
CA PHE A 93 -17.58 -1.38 -9.36
C PHE A 93 -16.22 -2.04 -9.14
N LYS A 94 -15.15 -1.29 -9.36
CA LYS A 94 -13.76 -1.72 -9.16
C LYS A 94 -13.05 -0.68 -8.30
N HIS A 95 -12.71 -1.05 -7.08
CA HIS A 95 -12.05 -0.17 -6.12
C HIS A 95 -10.86 -0.86 -5.48
N GLN A 96 -10.00 -0.04 -4.89
CA GLN A 96 -8.77 -0.49 -4.27
C GLN A 96 -7.89 -1.28 -5.25
N PRO A 97 -7.41 -0.63 -6.33
CA PRO A 97 -6.49 -1.25 -7.27
C PRO A 97 -5.23 -1.72 -6.54
N PHE A 98 -4.65 -2.82 -7.01
CA PHE A 98 -3.42 -3.36 -6.44
C PHE A 98 -2.38 -3.73 -7.50
N TRP A 99 -1.12 -3.63 -7.10
CA TRP A 99 0.05 -4.14 -7.83
C TRP A 99 0.75 -5.17 -6.97
N ARG A 100 1.14 -6.27 -7.61
CA ARG A 100 1.95 -7.34 -7.04
C ARG A 100 3.41 -7.15 -7.43
N THR A 101 4.28 -7.25 -6.44
CA THR A 101 5.73 -7.22 -6.65
C THR A 101 6.42 -8.27 -5.80
N LYS A 102 7.48 -8.89 -6.32
CA LYS A 102 8.34 -9.81 -5.57
C LYS A 102 9.36 -9.08 -4.71
N ASP A 103 9.63 -7.82 -5.05
CA ASP A 103 10.72 -7.05 -4.50
C ASP A 103 10.19 -6.03 -3.48
N PHE A 104 10.70 -6.12 -2.26
CA PHE A 104 10.32 -5.24 -1.17
C PHE A 104 10.79 -3.78 -1.38
N GLN A 105 11.82 -3.54 -2.20
CA GLN A 105 12.23 -2.18 -2.56
C GLN A 105 11.12 -1.42 -3.27
N ASN A 106 10.31 -2.11 -4.09
CA ASN A 106 9.12 -1.50 -4.68
C ASN A 106 8.07 -1.15 -3.62
N VAL A 107 7.91 -1.97 -2.58
CA VAL A 107 6.98 -1.66 -1.47
C VAL A 107 7.44 -0.39 -0.75
N GLN A 108 8.73 -0.27 -0.46
CA GLN A 108 9.31 0.92 0.14
C GLN A 108 9.10 2.16 -0.73
N ALA A 109 9.40 2.06 -2.04
CA ALA A 109 9.20 3.17 -2.97
C ALA A 109 7.74 3.62 -3.00
N VAL A 110 6.77 2.70 -2.98
CA VAL A 110 5.36 3.07 -2.92
C VAL A 110 4.98 3.73 -1.58
N CYS A 111 5.58 3.31 -0.46
CA CYS A 111 5.38 4.01 0.82
C CYS A 111 5.91 5.45 0.76
N GLU A 112 7.05 5.68 0.12
CA GLU A 112 7.61 7.02 -0.12
C GLU A 112 6.77 7.85 -1.11
N MET A 113 6.13 7.23 -2.10
CA MET A 113 5.17 7.94 -2.96
C MET A 113 3.91 8.30 -2.17
N TYR A 114 3.44 7.40 -1.30
CA TYR A 114 2.25 7.61 -0.48
C TYR A 114 2.42 8.78 0.50
N VAL A 115 3.57 8.90 1.19
CA VAL A 115 3.78 10.01 2.14
C VAL A 115 3.68 11.38 1.47
N LYS A 116 4.08 11.48 0.19
CA LYS A 116 4.03 12.73 -0.59
C LYS A 116 2.61 13.17 -0.96
N THR A 117 1.61 12.32 -0.72
CA THR A 117 0.19 12.66 -0.87
C THR A 117 -0.40 13.33 0.38
N ALA A 118 0.40 13.50 1.44
CA ALA A 118 -0.03 14.25 2.63
C ALA A 118 -0.24 15.73 2.25
N LYS A 119 -1.37 16.30 2.69
CA LYS A 119 -1.68 17.73 2.51
C LYS A 119 -1.08 18.56 3.64
#